data_AF-A0A257AUJ8-F1
#
_entry.id   AF-A0A257AUJ8-F1
#
_cell.length_a   1.000
_cell.length_b   1.000
_cell.length_c   1.000
_cell.angle_alpha   90.00
_cell.angle_beta   90.00
_cell.angle_gamma   90.00
#
_symmetry.space_group_name_H-M   'P 1'
#
loop_
_entity.id
_entity.type
_entity.pdbx_description
1 polymer ?
#
loop_
_entity_poly.entity_id
_entity_poly.type
_entity_poly.pdbx_seq_one_letter_code
_entity_poly.pdbx_strand_id
1 'polypeptide(L)'
;VAKVIALYIVRNARTASPKYLLGESYGGFRAAKVARVLHDEHGMIPAGIVMVSPLLETSFQWARPDRDPLKAALTFPTIVATELERTKKFTPEALAEAERFALAEYLPTLAGPPPLGEQARAFYEKIAAMTSLP
;
A
#
# COMPACT_ATOMS: atom_id res chain seq x y z
N VAL A 1 20.78 -9.60 12.95
CA VAL A 1 19.88 -8.89 13.90
C VAL A 1 19.24 -9.84 14.90
N ALA A 2 18.45 -10.84 14.49
CA ALA A 2 17.81 -11.79 15.42
C ALA A 2 18.80 -12.46 16.39
N LYS A 3 19.94 -12.98 15.89
CA LYS A 3 21.00 -13.55 16.75
C LYS A 3 21.54 -12.57 17.80
N VAL A 4 21.71 -11.30 17.43
CA VAL A 4 22.16 -10.26 18.35
C VAL A 4 21.12 -10.01 19.45
N ILE A 5 19.84 -9.96 19.08
CA ILE A 5 18.73 -9.82 20.03
C ILE A 5 18.69 -11.02 20.99
N ALA A 6 18.79 -12.25 20.47
CA ALA A 6 18.78 -13.46 21.30
C ALA A 6 19.95 -13.49 22.30
N LEU A 7 21.16 -13.17 21.85
CA LEU A 7 22.34 -13.07 22.73
C LEU A 7 22.19 -11.97 23.78
N TYR A 8 21.64 -10.81 23.40
CA TYR A 8 21.38 -9.72 24.34
C TYR A 8 20.38 -10.14 25.44
N ILE A 9 19.29 -10.80 25.06
CA ILE A 9 18.26 -11.26 26.01
C ILE A 9 18.86 -12.21 27.04
N VAL A 10 19.62 -13.22 26.58
CA VAL A 10 20.26 -14.19 27.47
C VAL A 10 21.30 -13.53 28.36
N ARG A 11 22.19 -12.70 27.78
CA ARG A 11 23.25 -12.01 28.52
C ARG A 11 22.72 -11.09 29.62
N ASN A 12 21.53 -10.53 29.44
CA ASN A 12 20.91 -9.60 30.40
C ASN A 12 19.82 -10.26 31.27
N ALA A 13 19.72 -11.60 31.28
CA ALA A 13 18.71 -12.35 32.03
C ALA A 13 17.26 -11.88 31.77
N ARG A 14 16.95 -11.50 30.53
CA ARG A 14 15.63 -10.97 30.11
C ARG A 14 14.71 -12.02 29.48
N THR A 15 15.04 -13.31 29.58
CA THR A 15 14.30 -14.40 28.90
C THR A 15 12.80 -14.37 29.20
N ALA A 16 12.44 -14.17 30.48
CA ALA A 16 11.05 -14.11 30.96
C ALA A 16 10.34 -12.77 30.71
N SER A 17 11.06 -11.72 30.29
CA SER A 17 10.43 -10.44 29.98
C SER A 17 9.51 -10.58 28.74
N PRO A 18 8.46 -9.77 28.60
CA PRO A 18 7.78 -9.59 27.32
C PRO A 18 8.70 -8.81 26.37
N LYS A 19 8.74 -9.22 25.09
CA LYS A 19 9.60 -8.60 24.06
C LYS A 19 8.71 -7.99 22.99
N TYR A 20 8.89 -6.71 22.68
CA TYR A 20 8.23 -6.07 21.53
C TYR A 20 9.29 -5.68 20.50
N LEU A 21 8.98 -5.90 19.23
CA LEU A 21 9.79 -5.36 18.12
C LEU A 21 9.11 -4.10 17.61
N LEU A 22 9.87 -3.01 17.52
CA LEU A 22 9.42 -1.78 16.86
C LEU A 22 10.05 -1.71 15.47
N GLY A 23 9.24 -1.44 14.45
CA GLY A 23 9.71 -1.22 13.08
C GLY A 23 9.06 0.00 12.46
N GLU A 24 9.87 0.96 12.01
CA GLU A 24 9.42 2.14 11.26
C GLU A 24 9.71 1.99 9.78
N SER A 25 8.77 2.34 8.89
CA SER A 25 8.96 2.27 7.44
C SER A 25 9.39 0.86 7.00
N TYR A 26 10.51 0.72 6.30
CA TYR A 26 11.09 -0.58 5.95
C TYR A 26 11.49 -1.41 7.18
N GLY A 27 11.64 -0.77 8.34
CA GLY A 27 11.77 -1.42 9.64
C GLY A 27 10.56 -2.29 10.01
N GLY A 28 9.34 -1.95 9.58
CA GLY A 28 8.15 -2.79 9.80
C GLY A 28 8.27 -4.15 9.14
N PHE A 29 8.62 -4.17 7.84
CA PHE A 29 8.93 -5.40 7.10
C PHE A 29 10.07 -6.20 7.75
N ARG A 30 11.15 -5.51 8.16
CA ARG A 30 12.28 -6.14 8.85
C ARG A 30 11.89 -6.70 10.22
N ALA A 31 11.02 -6.04 10.97
CA ALA A 31 10.56 -6.49 12.29
C ALA A 31 9.80 -7.82 12.17
N ALA A 32 8.93 -7.95 11.16
CA ALA A 32 8.24 -9.21 10.87
C ALA A 32 9.24 -10.33 10.51
N LYS A 33 10.23 -10.04 9.66
CA LYS A 33 11.28 -11.03 9.33
C LYS A 33 12.12 -11.43 10.55
N VAL A 34 12.46 -10.47 11.41
CA VAL A 34 13.22 -10.73 12.65
C VAL A 34 12.39 -11.56 13.62
N ALA A 35 11.09 -11.29 13.77
CA ALA A 35 10.21 -12.10 14.61
C ALA A 35 10.19 -13.57 14.17
N ARG A 36 10.09 -13.81 12.85
CA ARG A 36 10.16 -15.16 12.29
C ARG A 36 11.48 -15.86 12.61
N VAL A 37 12.62 -15.19 12.38
CA VAL A 37 13.94 -15.78 12.68
C VAL A 37 14.14 -16.02 14.19
N LEU A 38 13.65 -15.12 15.04
CA LEU A 38 13.67 -15.32 16.50
C LEU A 38 12.87 -16.56 16.91
N HIS A 39 11.72 -16.79 16.28
CA HIS A 39 10.91 -17.99 16.52
C HIS A 39 11.60 -19.25 16.00
N ASP A 40 11.90 -19.30 14.71
CA ASP A 40 12.36 -20.50 14.00
C ASP A 40 13.76 -20.96 14.45
N GLU A 41 14.69 -20.03 14.66
CA GLU A 41 16.10 -20.35 14.93
C GLU A 41 16.50 -20.22 16.41
N HIS A 42 15.72 -19.49 17.21
CA HIS A 42 16.08 -19.17 18.59
C HIS A 42 15.00 -19.53 19.62
N GLY A 43 13.85 -20.08 19.20
CA GLY A 43 12.76 -20.45 20.10
C GLY A 43 12.19 -19.27 20.90
N MET A 44 12.41 -18.04 20.44
CA MET A 44 11.97 -16.82 21.10
C MET A 44 10.80 -16.20 20.34
N ILE A 45 9.66 -16.07 21.01
CA ILE A 45 8.47 -15.44 20.43
C ILE A 45 8.35 -14.02 21.02
N PRO A 46 8.39 -12.96 20.19
CA PRO A 46 8.02 -11.62 20.63
C PRO A 46 6.55 -11.59 21.09
N ALA A 47 6.27 -10.84 22.15
CA ALA A 47 4.91 -10.56 22.63
C ALA A 47 4.11 -9.68 21.65
N GLY A 48 4.78 -8.97 20.75
CA GLY A 48 4.13 -8.22 19.69
C GLY A 48 5.12 -7.47 18.79
N ILE A 49 4.58 -6.90 17.72
CA ILE A 49 5.30 -6.01 16.81
C ILE A 49 4.53 -4.70 16.73
N VAL A 50 5.20 -3.59 16.99
CA VAL A 50 4.69 -2.24 16.79
C VAL A 50 5.24 -1.72 15.46
N MET A 51 4.35 -1.27 14.59
CA MET A 51 4.71 -0.81 13.24
C MET A 51 4.31 0.66 13.07
N VAL A 52 5.27 1.49 12.67
CA VAL A 52 5.06 2.91 12.39
C VAL A 52 5.24 3.12 10.89
N SER A 53 4.16 3.47 10.21
CA SER A 53 4.12 3.66 8.75
C SER A 53 4.86 2.55 7.98
N PRO A 54 4.55 1.26 8.21
CA PRO A 54 5.34 0.14 7.71
C PRO A 54 5.25 0.00 6.19
N LEU A 55 6.33 -0.49 5.59
CA LEU A 55 6.24 -1.10 4.26
C LEU A 55 5.60 -2.50 4.40
N LEU A 56 4.36 -2.66 3.95
CA LEU A 56 3.64 -3.94 3.97
C LEU A 56 3.56 -4.59 2.59
N GLU A 57 3.26 -3.79 1.57
CA GLU A 57 3.14 -4.26 0.20
C GLU A 57 4.16 -3.54 -0.69
N THR A 58 5.04 -4.35 -1.23
CA THR A 58 6.18 -3.96 -2.04
C THR A 58 5.79 -3.70 -3.49
N SER A 59 4.74 -4.38 -3.97
CA SER A 59 4.19 -4.17 -5.32
C SER A 59 3.69 -2.74 -5.48
N PHE A 60 2.98 -2.17 -4.52
CA PHE A 60 2.51 -0.78 -4.64
C PHE A 60 3.66 0.25 -4.71
N GLN A 61 4.82 -0.03 -4.11
CA GLN A 61 5.96 0.87 -4.17
C GLN A 61 6.80 0.71 -5.43
N TRP A 62 7.02 -0.53 -5.89
CA TRP A 62 8.00 -0.82 -6.96
C TRP A 62 7.40 -1.40 -8.24
N ALA A 63 6.15 -1.85 -8.23
CA ALA A 63 5.46 -2.21 -9.47
C ALA A 63 5.25 -0.96 -10.31
N ARG A 64 5.47 -1.08 -11.62
CA ARG A 64 5.19 0.02 -12.52
C ARG A 64 3.67 0.15 -12.72
N PRO A 65 3.09 1.36 -12.67
CA PRO A 65 1.65 1.57 -12.80
C PRO A 65 1.06 1.00 -14.11
N ASP A 66 1.85 0.96 -15.19
CA ASP A 66 1.47 0.39 -16.50
C ASP A 66 1.32 -1.15 -16.48
N ARG A 67 1.68 -1.81 -15.36
CA ARG A 67 1.62 -3.26 -15.21
C ARG A 67 0.81 -3.72 -13.99
N ASP A 68 0.18 -2.79 -13.28
CA ASP A 68 -0.60 -3.09 -12.08
C ASP A 68 -1.91 -2.27 -12.09
N PRO A 69 -3.00 -2.86 -12.64
CA PRO A 69 -4.32 -2.24 -12.66
C PRO A 69 -4.81 -1.77 -11.29
N LEU A 70 -4.49 -2.51 -10.22
CA LEU A 70 -4.89 -2.15 -8.86
C LEU A 70 -4.13 -0.92 -8.37
N LYS A 71 -2.83 -0.84 -8.62
CA LYS A 71 -2.04 0.36 -8.33
C LYS A 71 -2.56 1.58 -9.10
N ALA A 72 -2.87 1.42 -10.38
CA ALA A 72 -3.44 2.51 -11.19
C ALA A 72 -4.78 2.99 -10.59
N ALA A 73 -5.68 2.06 -10.25
CA ALA A 73 -6.97 2.38 -9.65
C ALA A 73 -6.85 3.08 -8.29
N LEU A 74 -5.96 2.63 -7.41
CA LEU A 74 -5.75 3.26 -6.11
C LEU A 74 -5.06 4.63 -6.21
N THR A 75 -4.33 4.90 -7.31
CA THR A 75 -3.72 6.20 -7.58
C THR A 75 -4.71 7.19 -8.20
N PHE A 76 -5.70 6.71 -8.94
CA PHE A 76 -6.63 7.53 -9.70
C PHE A 76 -7.36 8.60 -8.86
N PRO A 77 -7.96 8.28 -7.69
CA PRO A 77 -8.60 9.30 -6.85
C PRO A 77 -7.67 10.44 -6.42
N THR A 78 -6.38 10.17 -6.21
CA THR A 78 -5.39 11.21 -5.86
C THR A 78 -5.15 12.18 -7.02
N ILE A 79 -5.13 11.67 -8.26
CA ILE A 79 -5.01 12.52 -9.46
C ILE A 79 -6.26 13.40 -9.58
N VAL A 80 -7.44 12.82 -9.41
CA VAL A 80 -8.71 13.57 -9.44
C VAL A 80 -8.79 14.58 -8.30
N ALA A 81 -8.36 14.23 -7.08
CA ALA A 81 -8.28 15.16 -5.95
C ALA A 81 -7.41 16.38 -6.28
N THR A 82 -6.27 16.16 -6.95
CA THR A 82 -5.36 17.24 -7.37
C THR A 82 -6.08 18.20 -8.34
N GLU A 83 -6.84 17.67 -9.29
CA GLU A 83 -7.62 18.46 -10.25
C GLU A 83 -8.80 19.19 -9.59
N LEU A 84 -9.51 18.53 -8.70
CA LEU A 84 -10.60 19.12 -7.91
C LEU A 84 -10.07 20.27 -7.04
N GLU A 85 -8.90 20.12 -6.42
CA GLU A 85 -8.26 21.17 -5.63
C GLU A 85 -7.85 22.35 -6.54
N ARG A 86 -7.23 22.06 -7.69
CA ARG A 86 -6.84 23.07 -8.69
C ARG A 86 -8.03 23.90 -9.17
N THR A 87 -9.19 23.28 -9.32
CA THR A 87 -10.43 23.93 -9.77
C THR A 87 -11.30 24.44 -8.63
N LYS A 88 -10.86 24.32 -7.37
CA LYS A 88 -11.60 24.72 -6.15
C LYS A 88 -12.95 24.02 -6.01
N LYS A 89 -13.03 22.78 -6.46
CA LYS A 89 -14.21 21.90 -6.42
C LYS A 89 -14.02 20.70 -5.48
N PHE A 90 -12.93 20.67 -4.72
CA PHE A 90 -12.65 19.56 -3.81
C PHE A 90 -13.70 19.49 -2.69
N THR A 91 -14.46 18.39 -2.70
CA THR A 91 -15.30 17.97 -1.57
C THR A 91 -15.18 16.45 -1.41
N PRO A 92 -15.44 15.90 -0.21
CA PRO A 92 -15.49 14.45 0.00
C PRO A 92 -16.43 13.74 -0.98
N GLU A 93 -17.57 14.35 -1.32
CA GLU A 93 -18.55 13.79 -2.25
C GLU A 93 -18.03 13.75 -3.69
N ALA A 94 -17.33 14.80 -4.12
CA ALA A 94 -16.70 14.86 -5.43
C ALA A 94 -15.56 13.83 -5.55
N LEU A 95 -14.77 13.64 -4.49
CA LEU A 95 -13.74 12.60 -4.44
C LEU A 95 -14.34 11.19 -4.43
N ALA A 96 -15.44 10.98 -3.69
CA ALA A 96 -16.10 9.67 -3.60
C ALA A 96 -16.61 9.16 -4.96
N GLU A 97 -16.96 10.05 -5.89
CA GLU A 97 -17.27 9.65 -7.27
C GLU A 97 -16.03 9.09 -8.00
N ALA A 98 -14.86 9.69 -7.80
CA ALA A 98 -13.60 9.18 -8.34
C ALA A 98 -13.22 7.82 -7.72
N GLU A 99 -13.44 7.65 -6.42
CA GLU A 99 -13.21 6.38 -5.72
C GLU A 99 -14.13 5.27 -6.23
N ARG A 100 -15.42 5.58 -6.42
CA ARG A 100 -16.40 4.63 -7.01
C ARG A 100 -15.99 4.26 -8.43
N PHE A 101 -15.71 5.25 -9.27
CA PHE A 101 -15.27 5.00 -10.65
C PHE A 101 -14.00 4.16 -10.70
N ALA A 102 -13.01 4.47 -9.84
CA ALA A 102 -11.74 3.77 -9.77
C ALA A 102 -11.91 2.27 -9.52
N LEU A 103 -12.78 1.89 -8.59
CA LEU A 103 -12.96 0.48 -8.19
C LEU A 103 -14.01 -0.26 -9.01
N ALA A 104 -15.08 0.41 -9.45
CA ALA A 104 -16.21 -0.22 -10.12
C ALA A 104 -16.06 -0.30 -11.64
N GLU A 105 -15.35 0.65 -12.27
CA GLU A 105 -15.26 0.75 -13.73
C GLU A 105 -13.81 0.75 -14.23
N TYR A 106 -12.95 1.59 -13.65
CA TYR A 106 -11.57 1.75 -14.08
C TYR A 106 -10.74 0.48 -13.85
N LEU A 107 -10.75 -0.08 -12.63
CA LEU A 107 -10.02 -1.31 -12.32
C LEU A 107 -10.45 -2.50 -13.19
N PRO A 108 -11.74 -2.86 -13.31
CA PRO A 108 -12.16 -3.97 -14.16
C PRO A 108 -11.79 -3.78 -15.63
N THR A 109 -11.87 -2.53 -16.13
CA THR A 109 -11.51 -2.21 -17.52
C THR A 109 -10.01 -2.38 -17.77
N LEU A 110 -9.15 -1.96 -16.83
CA LEU A 110 -7.70 -2.15 -16.92
C LEU A 110 -7.26 -3.60 -16.72
N ALA A 111 -7.97 -4.36 -15.89
CA ALA A 111 -7.66 -5.76 -15.62
C ALA A 111 -8.18 -6.71 -16.71
N GLY A 112 -9.15 -6.27 -17.51
CA GLY A 112 -9.75 -7.03 -18.60
C GLY A 112 -9.18 -6.71 -19.99
N PRO A 113 -9.81 -7.24 -21.06
CA PRO A 113 -9.48 -6.86 -22.43
C PRO A 113 -9.71 -5.36 -22.65
N PRO A 114 -8.83 -4.65 -23.40
CA PRO A 114 -9.02 -3.24 -23.69
C PRO A 114 -10.37 -2.99 -24.39
N PRO A 115 -11.13 -1.96 -23.98
CA PRO A 115 -12.36 -1.59 -24.66
C PRO A 115 -12.05 -1.15 -26.10
N LEU A 116 -13.02 -1.30 -27.00
CA LEU A 116 -12.88 -0.97 -28.42
C LEU A 116 -13.99 -0.01 -28.88
N GLY A 117 -13.71 0.73 -29.95
CA GLY A 117 -14.69 1.61 -30.60
C GLY A 117 -15.26 2.68 -29.67
N GLU A 118 -16.58 2.80 -29.64
CA GLU A 118 -17.29 3.81 -28.84
C GLU A 118 -17.08 3.63 -27.32
N GLN A 119 -16.99 2.38 -26.84
CA GLN A 119 -16.75 2.09 -25.42
C GLN A 119 -15.37 2.61 -24.99
N ALA A 120 -14.36 2.44 -25.85
CA ALA A 120 -13.03 2.98 -25.60
C ALA A 120 -13.06 4.51 -25.52
N ARG A 121 -13.72 5.15 -26.50
CA ARG A 121 -13.86 6.60 -26.55
C ARG A 121 -14.53 7.14 -25.28
N ALA A 122 -15.68 6.59 -24.89
CA ALA A 122 -16.41 7.01 -23.71
C ALA A 122 -15.60 6.82 -22.41
N PHE A 123 -14.86 5.71 -22.30
CA PHE A 123 -14.00 5.43 -21.15
C PHE A 123 -12.86 6.44 -21.02
N TYR A 124 -12.13 6.70 -22.11
CA TYR A 124 -11.02 7.66 -22.10
C TYR A 124 -11.50 9.11 -21.93
N GLU A 125 -12.64 9.49 -22.51
CA GLU A 125 -13.27 10.79 -22.28
C GLU A 125 -13.66 11.00 -20.81
N LYS A 126 -14.18 9.96 -20.13
CA LYS A 126 -14.49 10.02 -18.70
C LYS A 126 -13.23 10.20 -17.85
N ILE A 127 -12.15 9.47 -18.16
CA ILE A 127 -10.85 9.64 -17.50
C ILE A 127 -10.32 11.06 -17.69
N ALA A 128 -10.35 11.56 -18.93
CA ALA A 128 -9.87 12.91 -19.27
C ALA A 128 -10.68 13.98 -18.53
N ALA A 129 -12.02 13.83 -18.47
CA ALA A 129 -12.88 14.76 -17.76
C ALA A 129 -12.61 14.82 -16.25
N MET A 130 -12.28 13.69 -15.61
CA MET A 130 -12.02 13.63 -14.17
C MET A 130 -10.59 14.09 -13.80
N THR A 131 -9.62 13.91 -14.70
CA THR A 131 -8.19 14.18 -14.42
C THR A 131 -7.66 15.45 -15.07
N SER A 132 -8.41 16.05 -16.01
CA SER A 132 -7.95 17.11 -16.92
C SER A 132 -6.70 16.79 -17.74
N LEU A 133 -6.36 15.49 -17.85
CA LEU A 133 -5.31 15.00 -18.74
C LEU A 133 -5.91 14.69 -20.12
N PRO A 134 -5.26 15.06 -21.22
CA PRO A 134 -5.72 14.78 -22.58
C PRO A 134 -5.65 13.29 -22.93
#